data_AF-A0A081CF42-F1
#
_entry.id   AF-A0A081CF42-F1
#
_cell.length_a   1.000
_cell.length_b   1.000
_cell.length_c   1.000
_cell.angle_alpha   90.00
_cell.angle_beta   90.00
_cell.angle_gamma   90.00
#
_symmetry.space_group_name_H-M   'P 1'
#
loop_
_entity.id
_entity.type
_entity.pdbx_description
1 polymer ?
#
loop_
_entity_poly.entity_id
_entity_poly.type
_entity_poly.pdbx_seq_one_letter_code
_entity_poly.pdbx_strand_id
1 'polypeptide(L)'
;MDRFEQETEIDEATKSETATALAKSRQFLTNRLLPDLERANRDHQSLVAQIDEYKKLRETLRSLDTQEDRLNDAAVRSKDASYLADVGAGVAAPTKLIQDENPFISLGLANFYAQLTNREARAFITKKLSLLETKRDRAIDKLAQIEAHIHLTSTSITQLDNLHRGGSIVDDV
;
A
#
# COMPACT_ATOMS: atom_id res chain seq x y z
N MET A 1 -52.86 42.43 -1.72
CA MET A 1 -52.96 40.99 -2.06
C MET A 1 -51.53 40.53 -2.26
N ASP A 2 -50.74 40.38 -1.18
CA ASP A 2 -49.27 40.32 -1.31
C ASP A 2 -48.61 39.27 -0.40
N ARG A 3 -49.39 38.29 0.09
CA ARG A 3 -48.86 37.24 0.98
C ARG A 3 -48.46 35.94 0.25
N PHE A 4 -48.64 35.86 -1.07
CA PHE A 4 -48.39 34.64 -1.84
C PHE A 4 -47.12 34.66 -2.68
N GLU A 5 -46.41 35.78 -2.80
CA GLU A 5 -45.16 35.87 -3.58
C GLU A 5 -43.90 35.64 -2.75
N GLN A 6 -43.97 35.73 -1.41
CA GLN A 6 -42.79 35.57 -0.54
C GLN A 6 -42.37 34.12 -0.27
N GLU A 7 -43.28 33.13 -0.39
CA GLU A 7 -42.92 31.72 -0.14
C GLU A 7 -42.12 31.10 -1.29
N THR A 8 -42.26 31.59 -2.51
CA THR A 8 -41.61 31.01 -3.70
C THR A 8 -40.13 31.35 -3.82
N GLU A 9 -39.71 32.58 -3.45
CA GLU A 9 -38.29 32.99 -3.58
C GLU A 9 -37.36 32.26 -2.59
N ILE A 10 -37.85 31.94 -1.39
CA ILE A 10 -37.06 31.28 -0.34
C ILE A 10 -36.84 29.79 -0.67
N ASP A 11 -37.84 29.16 -1.28
CA ASP A 11 -37.82 27.73 -1.65
C ASP A 11 -37.02 27.48 -2.95
N GLU A 12 -36.90 28.49 -3.82
CA GLU A 12 -36.05 28.42 -5.04
C GLU A 12 -34.57 28.65 -4.73
N ALA A 13 -34.25 29.59 -3.82
CA ALA A 13 -32.88 29.86 -3.37
C ALA A 13 -32.26 28.64 -2.67
N THR A 14 -33.02 27.95 -1.82
CA THR A 14 -32.57 26.71 -1.13
C THR A 14 -32.40 25.53 -2.10
N LYS A 15 -33.23 25.40 -3.14
CA LYS A 15 -33.05 24.38 -4.19
C LYS A 15 -31.82 24.63 -5.07
N SER A 16 -31.52 25.89 -5.37
CA SER A 16 -30.31 26.28 -6.11
C SER A 16 -29.03 26.05 -5.30
N GLU A 17 -29.05 26.39 -4.01
CA GLU A 17 -27.94 26.16 -3.08
C GLU A 17 -27.66 24.67 -2.86
N THR A 18 -28.72 23.85 -2.72
CA THR A 18 -28.58 22.38 -2.60
C THR A 18 -28.07 21.75 -3.89
N ALA A 19 -28.50 22.21 -5.07
CA ALA A 19 -28.00 21.72 -6.35
C ALA A 19 -26.51 22.04 -6.56
N THR A 20 -26.09 23.26 -6.20
CA THR A 20 -24.66 23.65 -6.30
C THR A 20 -23.79 22.92 -5.29
N ALA A 21 -24.27 22.70 -4.06
CA ALA A 21 -23.58 21.89 -3.06
C ALA A 21 -23.45 20.43 -3.50
N LEU A 22 -24.50 19.85 -4.08
CA LEU A 22 -24.51 18.48 -4.60
C LEU A 22 -23.55 18.30 -5.79
N ALA A 23 -23.51 19.27 -6.71
CA ALA A 23 -22.53 19.28 -7.80
C ALA A 23 -21.08 19.37 -7.28
N LYS A 24 -20.81 20.23 -6.30
CA LYS A 24 -19.48 20.35 -5.67
C LYS A 24 -19.06 19.08 -4.94
N SER A 25 -19.96 18.47 -4.18
CA SER A 25 -19.68 17.22 -3.45
C SER A 25 -19.42 16.06 -4.40
N ARG A 26 -20.20 15.94 -5.49
CA ARG A 26 -19.93 14.96 -6.56
C ARG A 26 -18.56 15.21 -7.20
N GLN A 27 -18.25 16.45 -7.56
CA GLN A 27 -16.96 16.82 -8.13
C GLN A 27 -15.79 16.52 -7.19
N PHE A 28 -15.92 16.78 -5.90
CA PHE A 28 -14.91 16.47 -4.89
C PHE A 28 -14.65 14.96 -4.77
N LEU A 29 -15.72 14.16 -4.79
CA LEU A 29 -15.62 12.71 -4.77
C LEU A 29 -14.88 12.19 -6.01
N THR A 30 -15.27 12.62 -7.21
CA THR A 30 -14.71 12.10 -8.47
C THR A 30 -13.31 12.60 -8.76
N ASN A 31 -13.02 13.88 -8.49
CA ASN A 31 -11.75 14.49 -8.89
C ASN A 31 -10.64 14.36 -7.85
N ARG A 32 -10.99 14.06 -6.59
CA ARG A 32 -10.02 14.01 -5.49
C ARG A 32 -10.05 12.71 -4.72
N LEU A 33 -11.18 12.36 -4.10
CA LEU A 33 -11.23 11.20 -3.20
C LEU A 33 -10.96 9.87 -3.93
N LEU A 34 -11.56 9.65 -5.11
CA LEU A 34 -11.33 8.42 -5.88
C LEU A 34 -9.87 8.31 -6.39
N PRO A 35 -9.27 9.34 -7.03
CA PRO A 35 -7.86 9.30 -7.39
C PRO A 35 -6.92 9.13 -6.20
N ASP A 36 -7.22 9.75 -5.06
CA ASP A 36 -6.42 9.63 -3.84
C ASP A 36 -6.49 8.20 -3.27
N LEU A 37 -7.68 7.57 -3.29
CA LEU A 37 -7.86 6.16 -2.93
C LEU A 37 -7.04 5.24 -3.85
N GLU A 38 -7.11 5.44 -5.17
CA GLU A 38 -6.34 4.64 -6.13
C GLU A 38 -4.83 4.77 -5.95
N ARG A 39 -4.33 5.97 -5.63
CA ARG A 39 -2.92 6.21 -5.32
C ARG A 39 -2.52 5.50 -4.03
N ALA A 40 -3.30 5.69 -2.96
CA ALA A 40 -3.03 5.05 -1.68
C ALA A 40 -3.05 3.51 -1.78
N ASN A 41 -3.94 2.95 -2.60
CA ASN A 41 -4.03 1.51 -2.81
C ASN A 41 -2.81 0.98 -3.60
N ARG A 42 -2.37 1.69 -4.64
CA ARG A 42 -1.13 1.35 -5.36
C ARG A 42 0.10 1.40 -4.46
N ASP A 43 0.21 2.42 -3.61
CA ASP A 43 1.31 2.54 -2.65
C ASP A 43 1.29 1.39 -1.63
N HIS A 44 0.10 1.02 -1.12
CA HIS A 44 -0.07 -0.11 -0.23
C HIS A 44 0.35 -1.43 -0.89
N GLN A 45 -0.12 -1.70 -2.11
CA GLN A 45 0.26 -2.90 -2.87
C GLN A 45 1.77 -2.96 -3.14
N SER A 46 2.39 -1.82 -3.47
CA SER A 46 3.84 -1.74 -3.65
C SER A 46 4.59 -2.08 -2.36
N LEU A 47 4.13 -1.59 -1.21
CA LEU A 47 4.72 -1.92 0.10
C LEU A 47 4.59 -3.41 0.43
N VAL A 48 3.42 -4.02 0.16
CA VAL A 48 3.21 -5.46 0.37
C VAL A 48 4.16 -6.28 -0.49
N ALA A 49 4.26 -5.95 -1.79
CA ALA A 49 5.18 -6.64 -2.71
C ALA A 49 6.64 -6.53 -2.25
N GLN A 50 7.08 -5.35 -1.81
CA GLN A 50 8.42 -5.16 -1.26
C GLN A 50 8.63 -5.99 0.02
N ILE A 51 7.67 -6.01 0.94
CA ILE A 51 7.76 -6.83 2.16
C ILE A 51 7.95 -8.30 1.82
N ASP A 52 7.20 -8.82 0.86
CA ASP A 52 7.28 -10.22 0.44
C ASP A 52 8.62 -10.54 -0.22
N GLU A 53 9.16 -9.62 -1.03
CA GLU A 53 10.50 -9.75 -1.61
C GLU A 53 11.59 -9.81 -0.51
N TYR A 54 11.55 -8.92 0.48
CA TYR A 54 12.50 -8.94 1.59
C TYR A 54 12.34 -10.17 2.50
N LYS A 55 11.12 -10.70 2.66
CA LYS A 55 10.88 -11.96 3.36
C LYS A 55 11.52 -13.14 2.63
N LYS A 56 11.30 -13.23 1.31
CA LYS A 56 11.94 -14.24 0.46
C LYS A 56 13.47 -14.13 0.53
N LEU A 57 14.02 -12.92 0.43
CA LEU A 57 15.45 -12.68 0.53
C LEU A 57 16.03 -13.16 1.87
N ARG A 58 15.32 -12.90 2.98
CA ARG A 58 15.73 -13.39 4.31
C ARG A 58 15.76 -14.93 4.38
N GLU A 59 14.76 -15.58 3.80
CA GLU A 59 14.69 -17.05 3.73
C GLU A 59 15.80 -17.62 2.84
N THR A 60 16.06 -17.00 1.69
CA THR A 60 17.16 -17.37 0.80
C THR A 60 18.50 -17.26 1.52
N LEU A 61 18.79 -16.15 2.18
CA LEU A 61 20.03 -15.96 2.94
C LEU A 61 20.21 -16.98 4.06
N ARG A 62 19.12 -17.38 4.72
CA ARG A 62 19.14 -18.45 5.72
C ARG A 62 19.45 -19.80 5.08
N SER A 63 18.85 -20.11 3.93
CA SER A 63 19.08 -21.37 3.21
C SER A 63 20.47 -21.50 2.58
N LEU A 64 21.17 -20.38 2.42
CA LEU A 64 22.56 -20.30 1.93
C LEU A 64 23.57 -20.27 3.09
N ASP A 65 23.11 -20.09 4.34
CA ASP A 65 23.99 -20.08 5.50
C ASP A 65 24.38 -21.50 5.91
N THR A 66 25.48 -21.98 5.33
CA THR A 66 26.05 -23.31 5.62
C THR A 66 26.58 -23.47 7.05
N GLN A 67 26.65 -22.40 7.86
CA GLN A 67 27.09 -22.49 9.26
C GLN A 67 25.96 -22.94 10.20
N GLU A 68 24.70 -22.65 9.88
CA GLU A 68 23.53 -23.12 10.66
C GLU A 68 23.35 -24.65 10.52
N ASP A 69 23.69 -25.21 9.35
CA ASP A 69 23.65 -26.64 9.04
C ASP A 69 24.79 -27.47 9.68
N ARG A 70 25.80 -26.83 10.30
CA ARG A 70 26.84 -27.55 11.06
C ARG A 70 26.38 -27.99 12.45
N LEU A 71 25.26 -27.44 12.95
CA LEU A 71 24.69 -27.74 14.27
C LEU A 71 23.54 -28.75 14.21
N ASN A 72 22.91 -28.93 13.05
CA ASN A 72 21.82 -29.87 12.85
C ASN A 72 22.23 -30.89 11.78
N ASP A 73 22.45 -32.12 12.22
CA ASP A 73 23.02 -33.26 11.46
C ASP A 73 22.12 -33.79 10.31
N ALA A 74 21.30 -32.94 9.68
CA ALA A 74 20.36 -33.32 8.64
C ALA A 74 20.48 -32.40 7.42
N ALA A 75 21.19 -32.91 6.41
CA ALA A 75 21.37 -32.33 5.07
C ALA A 75 22.35 -31.15 4.98
N VAL A 76 23.64 -31.45 5.19
CA VAL A 76 24.74 -30.66 4.62
C VAL A 76 24.51 -30.55 3.12
N ARG A 77 23.95 -29.42 2.65
CA ARG A 77 23.99 -29.07 1.22
C ARG A 77 25.45 -29.07 0.83
N SER A 78 25.82 -30.03 -0.03
CA SER A 78 27.21 -30.34 -0.28
C SER A 78 27.96 -29.10 -0.76
N LYS A 79 29.25 -29.05 -0.44
CA LYS A 79 30.25 -28.02 -0.81
C LYS A 79 30.33 -27.73 -2.32
N ASP A 80 29.59 -28.49 -3.13
CA ASP A 80 29.51 -28.47 -4.59
C ASP A 80 28.07 -28.30 -5.11
N ALA A 81 27.13 -27.81 -4.30
CA ALA A 81 25.76 -27.54 -4.75
C ALA A 81 25.77 -26.60 -5.96
N SER A 82 25.33 -27.13 -7.10
CA SER A 82 25.20 -26.39 -8.34
C SER A 82 23.90 -25.61 -8.31
N TYR A 83 23.99 -24.28 -8.34
CA TYR A 83 22.87 -23.35 -8.40
C TYR A 83 22.68 -22.88 -9.84
N LEU A 84 21.44 -22.72 -10.29
CA LEU A 84 21.15 -22.06 -11.55
C LEU A 84 21.02 -20.56 -11.28
N ALA A 85 21.98 -19.78 -11.78
CA ALA A 85 21.93 -18.33 -11.76
C ALA A 85 21.30 -17.83 -13.06
N ASP A 86 20.30 -16.95 -12.95
CA ASP A 86 19.76 -16.25 -14.11
C ASP A 86 20.76 -15.20 -14.60
N VAL A 87 21.16 -15.29 -15.87
CA VAL A 87 22.10 -14.36 -16.52
C VAL A 87 21.34 -13.32 -17.37
N GLY A 88 20.01 -13.45 -17.46
CA GLY A 88 19.11 -12.58 -18.22
C GLY A 88 18.58 -13.24 -19.50
N ALA A 89 17.57 -12.59 -20.10
CA ALA A 89 16.91 -13.02 -21.34
C ALA A 89 16.38 -14.48 -21.32
N GLY A 90 16.03 -15.01 -20.15
CA GLY A 90 15.56 -16.39 -19.98
C GLY A 90 16.68 -17.45 -20.01
N VAL A 91 17.94 -17.04 -19.91
CA VAL A 91 19.10 -17.92 -19.88
C VAL A 91 19.60 -18.09 -18.46
N ALA A 92 19.61 -19.32 -17.96
CA ALA A 92 20.19 -19.67 -16.68
C ALA A 92 21.51 -20.44 -16.86
N ALA A 93 22.53 -20.09 -16.07
CA ALA A 93 23.83 -20.75 -16.07
C ALA A 93 24.05 -21.51 -14.76
N PRO A 94 24.63 -22.74 -14.81
CA PRO A 94 25.03 -23.45 -13.60
C PRO A 94 26.23 -22.74 -12.97
N THR A 95 26.13 -22.48 -11.67
CA THR A 95 27.10 -21.77 -10.85
C THR A 95 27.33 -22.53 -9.56
N LYS A 96 28.50 -22.35 -8.97
CA LYS A 96 28.84 -22.90 -7.65
C LYS A 96 28.97 -21.74 -6.67
N LEU A 97 28.36 -21.89 -5.50
CA LEU A 97 28.52 -20.91 -4.44
C LEU A 97 29.91 -21.06 -3.82
N ILE A 98 30.71 -19.99 -3.85
CA ILE A 98 32.00 -19.95 -3.17
C ILE A 98 31.70 -19.82 -1.67
N GLN A 99 32.13 -20.80 -0.87
CA GLN A 99 31.97 -20.74 0.58
C GLN A 99 32.73 -19.53 1.15
N ASP A 100 32.12 -18.87 2.13
CA ASP A 100 32.64 -17.70 2.85
C ASP A 100 32.58 -16.35 2.12
N GLU A 101 31.94 -16.26 0.95
CA GLU A 101 31.67 -14.95 0.36
C GLU A 101 30.50 -14.22 1.05
N ASN A 102 30.82 -13.01 1.51
CA ASN A 102 29.86 -12.11 2.14
C ASN A 102 28.93 -11.49 1.09
N PRO A 103 27.59 -11.53 1.29
CA PRO A 103 26.65 -10.94 0.35
C PRO A 103 26.82 -9.42 0.22
N PHE A 104 26.63 -8.93 -1.00
CA PHE A 104 26.49 -7.50 -1.27
C PHE A 104 25.03 -7.09 -1.14
N ILE A 105 24.76 -6.11 -0.27
CA ILE A 105 23.41 -5.59 -0.02
C ILE A 105 23.33 -4.13 -0.46
N SER A 106 22.30 -3.81 -1.24
CA SER A 106 21.96 -2.42 -1.56
C SER A 106 21.44 -1.69 -0.31
N LEU A 107 22.04 -0.54 -0.01
CA LEU A 107 21.63 0.29 1.12
C LEU A 107 20.42 1.20 0.78
N GLY A 108 19.99 1.22 -0.49
CA GLY A 108 18.92 2.09 -0.96
C GLY A 108 19.33 3.57 -1.09
N LEU A 109 20.64 3.86 -1.08
CA LEU A 109 21.21 5.16 -1.39
C LEU A 109 21.78 5.09 -2.81
N ALA A 110 20.94 5.29 -3.83
CA ALA A 110 21.34 5.15 -5.24
C ALA A 110 22.10 3.84 -5.54
N ASN A 111 23.42 3.93 -5.78
CA ASN A 111 24.28 2.81 -6.16
C ASN A 111 25.23 2.36 -5.04
N PHE A 112 24.90 2.62 -3.78
CA PHE A 112 25.70 2.16 -2.64
C PHE A 112 25.33 0.75 -2.23
N TYR A 113 26.34 -0.12 -2.28
CA TYR A 113 26.28 -1.51 -1.82
C TYR A 113 27.26 -1.69 -0.67
N ALA A 114 26.84 -2.41 0.36
CA ALA A 114 27.71 -2.83 1.44
C ALA A 114 27.92 -4.34 1.35
N GLN A 115 29.18 -4.76 1.44
CA GLN A 115 29.50 -6.15 1.69
C GLN A 115 29.33 -6.40 3.19
N LEU A 116 28.39 -7.28 3.55
CA LEU A 116 28.05 -7.57 4.95
C LEU A 116 28.20 -9.06 5.22
N THR A 117 28.52 -9.42 6.46
CA THR A 117 28.44 -10.83 6.87
C THR A 117 27.00 -11.33 6.76
N ASN A 118 26.80 -12.64 6.60
CA ASN A 118 25.44 -13.22 6.54
C ASN A 118 24.60 -12.82 7.78
N ARG A 119 25.22 -12.75 8.96
CA ARG A 119 24.57 -12.29 10.20
C ARG A 119 24.15 -10.82 10.12
N GLU A 120 25.03 -9.93 9.68
CA GLU A 120 24.71 -8.50 9.52
C GLU A 120 23.67 -8.25 8.43
N ALA A 121 23.76 -9.01 7.34
CA ALA A 121 22.79 -9.01 6.25
C ALA A 121 21.38 -9.33 6.75
N ARG A 122 21.24 -10.41 7.53
CA ARG A 122 19.97 -10.79 8.16
C ARG A 122 19.46 -9.73 9.13
N ALA A 123 20.34 -9.14 9.94
CA ALA A 123 19.97 -8.06 10.86
C ALA A 123 19.48 -6.82 10.10
N PHE A 124 20.18 -6.43 9.03
CA PHE A 124 19.80 -5.32 8.16
C PHE A 124 18.42 -5.55 7.53
N ILE A 125 18.20 -6.71 6.91
CA ILE A 125 16.92 -7.07 6.29
C ILE A 125 15.79 -7.10 7.33
N THR A 126 16.04 -7.64 8.52
CA THR A 126 15.03 -7.65 9.59
C THR A 126 14.64 -6.23 10.01
N LYS A 127 15.61 -5.33 10.14
CA LYS A 127 15.35 -3.92 10.44
C LYS A 127 14.59 -3.23 9.30
N LYS A 128 14.94 -3.53 8.05
CA LYS A 128 14.26 -3.01 6.86
C LYS A 128 12.80 -3.49 6.79
N LEU A 129 12.56 -4.77 7.07
CA LEU A 129 11.22 -5.36 7.15
C LEU A 129 10.36 -4.66 8.19
N SER A 130 10.86 -4.48 9.41
CA SER A 130 10.14 -3.75 10.47
C SER A 130 9.75 -2.32 10.05
N LEU A 131 10.66 -1.63 9.35
CA LEU A 131 10.41 -0.30 8.80
C LEU A 131 9.32 -0.32 7.71
N LEU A 132 9.34 -1.31 6.82
CA LEU A 132 8.35 -1.48 5.77
C LEU A 132 6.98 -1.87 6.34
N GLU A 133 6.93 -2.74 7.35
CA GLU A 133 5.70 -3.11 8.06
C GLU A 133 5.07 -1.89 8.74
N THR A 134 5.87 -1.08 9.42
CA THR A 134 5.39 0.19 10.01
C THR A 134 4.84 1.14 8.95
N LYS A 135 5.48 1.21 7.76
CA LYS A 135 4.98 2.02 6.65
C LYS A 135 3.68 1.47 6.07
N ARG A 136 3.55 0.15 5.95
CA ARG A 136 2.33 -0.53 5.51
C ARG A 136 1.19 -0.21 6.46
N ASP A 137 1.40 -0.31 7.76
CA ASP A 137 0.35 -0.06 8.76
C ASP A 137 -0.16 1.39 8.67
N ARG A 138 0.75 2.36 8.55
CA ARG A 138 0.38 3.77 8.27
C ARG A 138 -0.36 3.96 6.94
N ALA A 139 -0.07 3.14 5.93
CA ALA A 139 -0.77 3.20 4.66
C ALA A 139 -2.19 2.62 4.77
N ILE A 140 -2.38 1.57 5.58
CA ILE A 140 -3.71 1.01 5.91
C ILE A 140 -4.55 2.07 6.63
N ASP A 141 -3.99 2.76 7.63
CA ASP A 141 -4.71 3.82 8.35
C ASP A 141 -5.18 4.94 7.41
N LYS A 142 -4.31 5.34 6.46
CA LYS A 142 -4.65 6.34 5.43
C LYS A 142 -5.74 5.87 4.49
N LEU A 143 -5.70 4.60 4.06
CA LEU A 143 -6.75 4.01 3.23
C LEU A 143 -8.09 4.05 3.95
N ALA A 144 -8.13 3.57 5.20
CA ALA A 144 -9.33 3.60 6.02
C ALA A 144 -9.89 5.03 6.20
N GLN A 145 -9.00 6.02 6.37
CA GLN A 145 -9.42 7.43 6.46
C GLN A 145 -10.06 7.94 5.15
N ILE A 146 -9.47 7.61 3.99
CA ILE A 146 -10.01 8.02 2.69
C ILE A 146 -11.35 7.32 2.43
N GLU A 147 -11.46 6.04 2.74
CA GLU A 147 -12.71 5.27 2.63
C GLU A 147 -13.82 5.86 3.52
N ALA A 148 -13.50 6.21 4.76
CA ALA A 148 -14.44 6.88 5.66
C ALA A 148 -14.90 8.24 5.09
N HIS A 149 -14.00 9.04 4.51
CA HIS A 149 -14.35 10.29 3.84
C HIS A 149 -15.23 10.07 2.60
N ILE A 150 -14.98 9.02 1.82
CA ILE A 150 -15.82 8.66 0.68
C ILE A 150 -17.22 8.27 1.15
N HIS A 151 -17.32 7.44 2.18
CA HIS A 151 -18.60 7.03 2.75
C HIS A 151 -19.39 8.24 3.24
N LEU A 152 -18.77 9.09 4.07
CA LEU A 152 -19.39 10.31 4.57
C LEU A 152 -19.87 11.23 3.43
N THR A 153 -19.02 11.46 2.43
CA THR A 153 -19.36 12.32 1.28
C THR A 153 -20.51 11.71 0.48
N SER A 154 -20.53 10.39 0.31
CA SER A 154 -21.60 9.68 -0.40
C SER A 154 -22.92 9.78 0.35
N THR A 155 -22.93 9.57 1.68
CA THR A 155 -24.12 9.74 2.52
C THR A 155 -24.62 11.19 2.47
N SER A 156 -23.72 12.18 2.56
CA SER A 156 -24.11 13.59 2.42
C SER A 156 -24.68 13.90 1.03
N ILE A 157 -24.15 13.32 -0.04
CA ILE A 157 -24.72 13.46 -1.39
C ILE A 157 -26.14 12.87 -1.42
N THR A 158 -26.37 11.69 -0.85
CA THR A 158 -27.70 11.07 -0.78
C THR A 158 -28.68 11.92 0.01
N GLN A 159 -28.28 12.45 1.17
CA GLN A 159 -29.09 13.35 1.97
C GLN A 159 -29.45 14.64 1.22
N LEU A 160 -28.46 15.25 0.54
CA LEU A 160 -28.69 16.43 -0.30
C LEU A 160 -29.59 16.13 -1.50
N ASP A 161 -29.46 14.95 -2.13
CA ASP A 161 -30.34 14.54 -3.25
C ASP A 161 -31.78 14.33 -2.76
N ASN A 162 -31.95 13.75 -1.57
CA ASN A 162 -33.27 13.56 -0.95
C ASN A 162 -33.93 14.90 -0.59
N LEU A 163 -33.17 15.83 0.01
CA LEU A 163 -33.63 17.19 0.31
C LEU A 163 -33.98 17.96 -0.97
N HIS A 164 -33.17 17.83 -2.02
CA HIS A 164 -33.39 18.48 -3.31
C HIS A 164 -34.67 17.95 -4.01
N ARG A 165 -35.03 16.68 -3.81
CA ARG A 165 -36.27 16.07 -4.33
C ARG A 165 -37.50 16.33 -3.46
N GLY A 166 -37.37 17.08 -2.36
CA GLY A 166 -38.47 17.38 -1.44
C GLY A 166 -38.80 16.26 -0.43
N GLY A 167 -37.90 15.31 -0.23
CA GLY A 167 -38.01 14.27 0.81
C GLY A 167 -37.49 14.75 2.18
N SER A 168 -38.01 14.20 3.27
CA SER A 168 -37.47 14.46 4.62
C SER A 168 -36.20 13.64 4.88
N ILE A 169 -35.30 14.14 5.72
CA ILE A 169 -34.11 13.39 6.17
C ILE A 169 -34.59 12.14 6.91
N VAL A 170 -34.23 10.96 6.41
CA VAL A 170 -34.38 9.69 7.12
C VAL A 170 -33.02 9.37 7.71
N ASP A 171 -32.90 9.47 9.03
CA ASP A 171 -31.74 8.98 9.77
C ASP A 171 -31.85 7.45 9.87
N ASP A 172 -31.12 6.73 9.02
CA ASP A 172 -30.86 5.32 9.24
C ASP A 172 -29.77 5.19 10.31
N VAL A 173 -30.20 4.81 11.52
CA VAL A 173 -29.37 4.42 12.68
C VAL A 173 -28.88 2.98 12.51
#